data_AF-A0AA38S587-F1
#
_entry.id   AF-A0AA38S587-F1
#
_cell.length_a   1.000
_cell.length_b   1.000
_cell.length_c   1.000
_cell.angle_alpha   90.00
_cell.angle_beta   90.00
_cell.angle_gamma   90.00
#
_symmetry.space_group_name_H-M   'P 1'
#
loop_
_entity.id
_entity.type
_entity.pdbx_description
1 polymer ?
#
loop_
_entity_poly.entity_id
_entity_poly.type
_entity_poly.pdbx_seq_one_letter_code
_entity_poly.pdbx_strand_id
1 'polypeptide(L)'
;MGSLEGLHTDFHVLEDCRPDDTSLPAFMVSKPRGFLPRMDPIVSLPPEFDVLESILQRMPIKTLSGEPGLLAQSKLGDVVVEELPDLTHFVDKYKDNLPLMNALYRDYSFLASAYLLEPCHERFMRGETYGLARPVLPAKIARPIARCAELCGFQPFMEYAGSYALFNYRLEDPAKGLEYSNLRLIRAFEHGLDPSSSEAGFVLVHVDMVKNSGPLVTGVMDVLEASHAVARTNTSSAPSGPLERRRALNAGLSTILHALQRINATMETMWGRSRPASYTSFRTFIFGITSQSMFPNGVVYEGVGEGEPQSFRGESGANDSMIPLMDSLLQIPMPDTPLTEILRDFRKYRPSNHREFLAFVKDRSEGAGIKAFALAKGKSATGEGVEEDEEMELVLESRRLWLLILNQVRDFRWRHWCFGKEYILKRTSHPTATGGSPIVTWLPNQLQAVLAEMENIYEGVGGDENSHLSKDCREVIDLVRRQKEMLKKEVEKYCEERGVPAS
;
A
#
# COMPACT_ATOMS: atom_id res chain seq x y z
N MET A 1 27.11 7.64 13.23
CA MET A 1 26.55 8.86 13.84
C MET A 1 26.53 9.94 12.78
N GLY A 2 25.35 10.24 12.25
CA GLY A 2 25.10 11.37 11.34
C GLY A 2 23.75 11.93 11.78
N SER A 3 23.73 13.20 12.15
CA SER A 3 22.62 13.90 12.77
C SER A 3 21.41 13.96 11.83
N LEU A 4 20.27 13.47 12.31
CA LEU A 4 18.94 13.85 11.82
C LEU A 4 18.62 15.25 12.36
N GLU A 5 19.42 16.25 11.98
CA GLU A 5 19.11 17.66 12.22
C GLU A 5 18.47 18.23 10.97
N GLY A 6 17.15 18.09 10.95
CA GLY A 6 16.24 18.66 9.97
C GLY A 6 14.83 18.40 10.46
N LEU A 7 14.40 19.13 11.48
CA LEU A 7 12.98 19.27 11.79
C LEU A 7 12.28 19.68 10.50
N HIS A 8 11.62 18.76 9.80
CA HIS A 8 10.69 19.10 8.73
C HIS A 8 9.56 19.90 9.40
N THR A 9 9.64 21.23 9.34
CA THR A 9 8.78 22.11 10.13
C THR A 9 7.36 22.15 9.61
N ASP A 10 7.09 21.83 8.35
CA ASP A 10 5.74 21.63 7.81
C ASP A 10 5.74 20.68 6.60
N PHE A 11 4.71 19.83 6.48
CA PHE A 11 4.41 19.05 5.28
C PHE A 11 3.18 19.64 4.58
N HIS A 12 3.27 19.90 3.28
CA HIS A 12 2.17 20.47 2.52
C HIS A 12 1.29 19.37 1.90
N VAL A 13 0.13 19.11 2.52
CA VAL A 13 -0.95 18.32 1.90
C VAL A 13 -1.66 19.20 0.87
N LEU A 14 -1.85 18.68 -0.34
CA LEU A 14 -2.53 19.44 -1.40
C LEU A 14 -4.04 19.56 -1.12
N GLU A 15 -4.58 20.78 -1.21
CA GLU A 15 -6.02 21.05 -1.12
C GLU A 15 -6.75 20.68 -2.43
N ASP A 16 -6.09 20.83 -3.57
CA ASP A 16 -6.53 20.39 -4.89
C ASP A 16 -5.46 19.50 -5.55
N CYS A 17 -5.83 18.65 -6.51
CA CYS A 17 -4.87 17.70 -7.07
C CYS A 17 -3.89 18.29 -8.09
N ARG A 18 -4.07 19.53 -8.57
CA ARG A 18 -3.28 20.16 -9.64
C ARG A 18 -3.04 19.25 -10.88
N PRO A 19 -4.08 18.62 -11.46
CA PRO A 19 -3.91 17.53 -12.43
C PRO A 19 -3.12 17.93 -13.69
N ASP A 20 -3.13 19.20 -14.06
CA ASP A 20 -2.46 19.71 -15.27
C ASP A 20 -0.98 20.11 -15.05
N ASP A 21 -0.51 20.15 -13.79
CA ASP A 21 0.88 20.47 -13.48
C ASP A 21 1.78 19.25 -13.68
N THR A 22 2.47 19.22 -14.82
CA THR A 22 3.37 18.13 -15.22
C THR A 22 4.73 18.17 -14.53
N SER A 23 5.07 19.27 -13.84
CA SER A 23 6.34 19.41 -13.11
C SER A 23 6.31 18.75 -11.73
N LEU A 24 5.11 18.44 -11.23
CA LEU A 24 4.90 17.78 -9.95
C LEU A 24 4.79 16.26 -10.12
N PRO A 25 5.34 15.46 -9.18
CA PRO A 25 5.22 14.00 -9.21
C PRO A 25 3.78 13.51 -9.32
N ALA A 26 3.58 12.34 -9.93
CA ALA A 26 2.27 11.71 -10.06
C ALA A 26 1.59 11.47 -8.69
N PHE A 27 2.38 11.13 -7.68
CA PHE A 27 1.91 10.82 -6.33
C PHE A 27 2.28 11.93 -5.36
N MET A 28 1.27 12.66 -4.91
CA MET A 28 1.39 13.56 -3.76
C MET A 28 0.14 13.43 -2.90
N VAL A 29 0.32 13.46 -1.58
CA VAL A 29 -0.78 13.39 -0.63
C VAL A 29 -1.71 14.60 -0.81
N SER A 30 -2.99 14.34 -1.01
CA SER A 30 -3.99 15.38 -1.24
C SER A 30 -5.29 15.08 -0.49
N LYS A 31 -6.06 16.11 -0.12
CA LYS A 31 -7.38 15.91 0.48
C LYS A 31 -8.40 15.28 -0.47
N PRO A 32 -8.47 15.64 -1.78
CA PRO A 32 -9.48 15.06 -2.68
C PRO A 32 -9.21 13.61 -3.08
N ARG A 33 -7.94 13.24 -3.27
CA ARG A 33 -7.54 11.91 -3.78
C ARG A 33 -6.76 11.05 -2.78
N GLY A 34 -6.40 11.59 -1.62
CA GLY A 34 -5.63 10.88 -0.60
C GLY A 34 -4.27 10.44 -1.15
N PHE A 35 -4.09 9.12 -1.28
CA PHE A 35 -2.90 8.48 -1.82
C PHE A 35 -3.02 8.01 -3.28
N LEU A 36 -4.14 8.27 -3.96
CA LEU A 36 -4.22 8.06 -5.41
C LEU A 36 -3.35 9.09 -6.16
N PRO A 37 -2.98 8.81 -7.43
CA PRO A 37 -2.28 9.78 -8.24
C PRO A 37 -3.10 11.06 -8.42
N ARG A 38 -2.40 12.19 -8.51
CA ARG A 38 -2.98 13.54 -8.67
C ARG A 38 -3.84 13.70 -9.92
N MET A 39 -3.58 12.90 -10.95
CA MET A 39 -4.32 12.88 -12.21
C MET A 39 -4.68 11.44 -12.59
N ASP A 40 -5.44 11.26 -13.66
CA ASP A 40 -5.74 9.92 -14.19
C ASP A 40 -4.57 9.40 -15.01
N PRO A 41 -4.09 8.16 -14.78
CA PRO A 41 -2.86 7.66 -15.39
C PRO A 41 -2.79 7.86 -16.90
N ILE A 42 -1.63 8.30 -17.38
CA ILE A 42 -1.39 8.47 -18.81
C ILE A 42 -1.46 7.09 -19.49
N VAL A 43 -2.35 6.99 -20.47
CA VAL A 43 -2.61 5.76 -21.24
C VAL A 43 -1.75 5.73 -22.50
N SER A 44 -1.74 6.83 -23.26
CA SER A 44 -1.01 6.92 -24.52
C SER A 44 0.35 7.55 -24.31
N LEU A 45 1.41 6.82 -24.70
CA LEU A 45 2.78 7.32 -24.70
C LEU A 45 3.08 8.14 -25.98
N PRO A 46 4.15 8.96 -25.98
CA PRO A 46 4.62 9.60 -27.20
C PRO A 46 5.00 8.59 -28.30
N PRO A 47 4.90 8.97 -29.60
CA PRO A 47 5.10 8.05 -30.74
C PRO A 47 6.46 7.34 -30.76
N GLU A 48 7.49 7.92 -30.16
CA GLU A 48 8.81 7.29 -30.08
C GLU A 48 8.80 5.99 -29.26
N PHE A 49 7.76 5.75 -28.46
CA PHE A 49 7.54 4.54 -27.68
C PHE A 49 6.53 3.56 -28.32
N ASP A 50 6.11 3.77 -29.58
CA ASP A 50 5.15 2.89 -30.26
C ASP A 50 5.60 1.42 -30.32
N VAL A 51 6.91 1.18 -30.43
CA VAL A 51 7.47 -0.19 -30.40
C VAL A 51 7.27 -0.84 -29.02
N LEU A 52 7.48 -0.09 -27.94
CA LEU A 52 7.22 -0.56 -26.57
C LEU A 52 5.72 -0.84 -26.37
N GLU A 53 4.86 0.09 -26.80
CA GLU A 53 3.39 -0.08 -26.74
C GLU A 53 2.95 -1.35 -27.48
N SER A 54 3.44 -1.55 -28.71
CA SER A 54 3.11 -2.72 -29.53
C SER A 54 3.50 -4.04 -28.85
N ILE A 55 4.69 -4.10 -28.22
CA ILE A 55 5.11 -5.28 -27.47
C ILE A 55 4.18 -5.48 -26.26
N LEU A 56 3.90 -4.44 -25.48
CA LEU A 56 3.06 -4.53 -24.29
C LEU A 56 1.60 -4.92 -24.58
N GLN A 57 1.04 -4.54 -25.73
CA GLN A 57 -0.30 -4.98 -26.16
C GLN A 57 -0.34 -6.45 -26.58
N ARG A 58 0.76 -6.96 -27.18
CA ARG A 58 0.90 -8.37 -27.57
C ARG A 58 1.38 -9.25 -26.42
N MET A 59 1.96 -8.67 -25.37
CA MET A 59 2.61 -9.38 -24.27
C MET A 59 1.70 -10.33 -23.48
N PRO A 60 0.48 -9.95 -23.05
CA PRO A 60 -0.29 -10.73 -22.09
C PRO A 60 -0.56 -12.16 -22.58
N ILE A 61 -0.76 -13.12 -21.67
CA ILE A 61 -1.14 -14.49 -22.04
C ILE A 61 -2.36 -14.48 -22.94
N LYS A 62 -3.37 -13.67 -22.61
CA LYS A 62 -4.52 -13.42 -23.47
C LYS A 62 -4.60 -11.92 -23.76
N THR A 63 -4.43 -11.58 -25.03
CA THR A 63 -4.57 -10.21 -25.51
C THR A 63 -6.01 -9.71 -25.40
N LEU A 64 -6.23 -8.41 -25.57
CA LEU A 64 -7.56 -7.82 -25.52
C LEU A 64 -8.52 -8.36 -26.62
N SER A 65 -7.99 -8.78 -27.77
CA SER A 65 -8.80 -9.44 -28.82
C SER A 65 -9.24 -10.85 -28.43
N GLY A 66 -8.64 -11.42 -27.39
CA GLY A 66 -8.88 -12.78 -26.93
C GLY A 66 -7.87 -13.81 -27.46
N GLU A 67 -6.96 -13.40 -28.34
CA GLU A 67 -5.92 -14.27 -28.91
C GLU A 67 -4.77 -14.52 -27.94
N PRO A 68 -4.08 -15.68 -28.03
CA PRO A 68 -2.87 -15.95 -27.26
C PRO A 68 -1.75 -14.95 -27.57
N GLY A 69 -1.26 -14.23 -26.55
CA GLY A 69 -0.16 -13.29 -26.72
C GLY A 69 1.22 -13.93 -26.55
N LEU A 70 2.24 -13.09 -26.39
CA LEU A 70 3.65 -13.51 -26.38
C LEU A 70 3.98 -14.41 -25.19
N LEU A 71 3.46 -14.09 -24.00
CA LEU A 71 3.68 -14.90 -22.80
C LEU A 71 3.03 -16.28 -22.87
N ALA A 72 1.90 -16.42 -23.59
CA ALA A 72 1.29 -17.73 -23.82
C ALA A 72 2.14 -18.63 -24.73
N GLN A 73 3.00 -18.02 -25.55
CA GLN A 73 3.83 -18.70 -26.54
C GLN A 73 5.30 -18.81 -26.11
N SER A 74 5.67 -18.28 -24.93
CA SER A 74 7.06 -18.11 -24.49
C SER A 74 7.95 -17.37 -25.51
N LYS A 75 7.42 -16.33 -26.16
CA LYS A 75 8.12 -15.58 -27.22
C LYS A 75 8.52 -14.15 -26.84
N LEU A 76 8.18 -13.69 -25.63
CA LEU A 76 8.45 -12.31 -25.23
C LEU A 76 9.95 -12.01 -25.23
N GLY A 77 10.76 -12.93 -24.72
CA GLY A 77 12.22 -12.77 -24.69
C GLY A 77 12.81 -12.48 -26.07
N ASP A 78 12.47 -13.30 -27.07
CA ASP A 78 12.97 -13.16 -28.44
C ASP A 78 12.50 -11.83 -29.07
N VAL A 79 11.21 -11.51 -28.93
CA VAL A 79 10.63 -10.26 -29.43
C VAL A 79 11.30 -9.02 -28.82
N VAL A 80 11.62 -9.03 -27.53
CA VAL A 80 12.35 -7.93 -26.89
C VAL A 80 13.76 -7.78 -27.49
N VAL A 81 14.46 -8.88 -27.70
CA VAL A 81 15.83 -8.86 -28.24
C VAL A 81 15.81 -8.36 -29.69
N GLU A 82 14.86 -8.80 -30.50
CA GLU A 82 14.76 -8.48 -31.92
C GLU A 82 14.17 -7.10 -32.20
N GLU A 83 13.05 -6.76 -31.55
CA GLU A 83 12.23 -5.60 -31.94
C GLU A 83 12.49 -4.34 -31.10
N LEU A 84 12.75 -4.46 -29.79
CA LEU A 84 12.83 -3.28 -28.90
C LEU A 84 14.18 -2.55 -29.05
N PRO A 85 14.24 -1.27 -29.44
CA PRO A 85 15.48 -0.48 -29.36
C PRO A 85 15.71 0.07 -27.95
N ASP A 86 16.93 0.54 -27.67
CA ASP A 86 17.21 1.32 -26.45
C ASP A 86 16.63 2.75 -26.61
N LEU A 87 15.50 3.00 -25.93
CA LEU A 87 14.77 4.27 -25.99
C LEU A 87 15.15 5.25 -24.86
N THR A 88 16.24 5.01 -24.13
CA THR A 88 16.63 5.83 -22.96
C THR A 88 16.73 7.33 -23.29
N HIS A 89 17.28 7.67 -24.46
CA HIS A 89 17.40 9.07 -24.89
C HIS A 89 16.04 9.78 -25.09
N PHE A 90 14.97 9.05 -25.42
CA PHE A 90 13.62 9.61 -25.46
C PHE A 90 13.02 9.77 -24.07
N VAL A 91 13.41 8.95 -23.08
CA VAL A 91 13.07 9.22 -21.67
C VAL A 91 13.63 10.59 -21.27
N ASP A 92 14.90 10.87 -21.59
CA ASP A 92 15.53 12.16 -21.30
C ASP A 92 14.89 13.34 -22.04
N LYS A 93 14.37 13.11 -23.26
CA LYS A 93 13.63 14.13 -24.03
C LYS A 93 12.39 14.62 -23.26
N TYR A 94 11.71 13.74 -22.52
CA TYR A 94 10.45 14.04 -21.83
C TYR A 94 10.59 14.16 -20.31
N LYS A 95 11.82 14.17 -19.77
CA LYS A 95 12.12 14.09 -18.33
C LYS A 95 11.41 15.10 -17.43
N ASP A 96 11.07 16.27 -17.97
CA ASP A 96 10.42 17.35 -17.21
C ASP A 96 8.91 17.14 -17.02
N ASN A 97 8.33 16.12 -17.69
CA ASN A 97 6.96 15.67 -17.48
C ASN A 97 6.96 14.46 -16.54
N LEU A 98 6.89 14.71 -15.23
CA LEU A 98 6.98 13.66 -14.20
C LEU A 98 5.83 12.64 -14.25
N PRO A 99 4.57 13.01 -14.52
CA PRO A 99 3.50 12.04 -14.75
C PRO A 99 3.80 11.09 -15.93
N LEU A 100 4.39 11.60 -17.01
CA LEU A 100 4.80 10.76 -18.15
C LEU A 100 5.97 9.84 -17.78
N MET A 101 6.93 10.32 -17.00
CA MET A 101 8.00 9.44 -16.47
C MET A 101 7.42 8.30 -15.64
N ASN A 102 6.34 8.54 -14.89
CA ASN A 102 5.66 7.49 -14.13
C ASN A 102 4.91 6.51 -15.04
N ALA A 103 4.36 6.96 -16.17
CA ALA A 103 3.72 6.09 -17.16
C ALA A 103 4.75 5.18 -17.88
N LEU A 104 5.88 5.74 -18.28
CA LEU A 104 7.00 4.97 -18.83
C LEU A 104 7.55 3.98 -17.80
N TYR A 105 7.70 4.41 -16.53
CA TYR A 105 8.09 3.54 -15.44
C TYR A 105 7.13 2.34 -15.28
N ARG A 106 5.81 2.56 -15.26
CA ARG A 106 4.81 1.48 -15.23
C ARG A 106 5.04 0.50 -16.38
N ASP A 107 5.12 1.01 -17.60
CA ASP A 107 5.18 0.19 -18.81
C ASP A 107 6.47 -0.63 -18.91
N TYR A 108 7.62 -0.02 -18.60
CA TYR A 108 8.89 -0.73 -18.50
C TYR A 108 8.93 -1.71 -17.33
N SER A 109 8.23 -1.44 -16.22
CA SER A 109 8.16 -2.37 -15.08
C SER A 109 7.39 -3.65 -15.43
N PHE A 110 6.28 -3.52 -16.16
CA PHE A 110 5.55 -4.67 -16.72
C PHE A 110 6.44 -5.48 -17.66
N LEU A 111 7.15 -4.82 -18.58
CA LEU A 111 8.03 -5.51 -19.50
C LEU A 111 9.22 -6.18 -18.80
N ALA A 112 9.87 -5.49 -17.85
CA ALA A 112 11.00 -6.03 -17.10
C ALA A 112 10.62 -7.27 -16.30
N SER A 113 9.49 -7.20 -15.59
CA SER A 113 9.01 -8.33 -14.80
C SER A 113 8.64 -9.52 -15.68
N ALA A 114 7.87 -9.28 -16.75
CA ALA A 114 7.49 -10.33 -17.71
C ALA A 114 8.72 -10.96 -18.37
N TYR A 115 9.68 -10.15 -18.83
CA TYR A 115 10.90 -10.64 -19.46
C TYR A 115 11.71 -11.50 -18.48
N LEU A 116 11.92 -11.08 -17.24
CA LEU A 116 12.74 -11.85 -16.32
C LEU A 116 12.07 -13.18 -15.93
N LEU A 117 10.75 -13.16 -15.72
CA LEU A 117 9.98 -14.27 -15.13
C LEU A 117 9.27 -15.18 -16.15
N GLU A 118 9.29 -14.88 -17.46
CA GLU A 118 8.69 -15.73 -18.50
C GLU A 118 9.15 -17.20 -18.43
N PRO A 119 10.45 -17.54 -18.28
CA PRO A 119 10.86 -18.95 -18.15
C PRO A 119 10.26 -19.62 -16.91
N CYS A 120 10.12 -18.88 -15.81
CA CYS A 120 9.50 -19.40 -14.59
C CYS A 120 8.01 -19.66 -14.78
N HIS A 121 7.32 -18.76 -15.49
CA HIS A 121 5.91 -18.91 -15.80
C HIS A 121 5.68 -20.10 -16.74
N GLU A 122 6.49 -20.28 -17.78
CA GLU A 122 6.40 -21.46 -18.66
C GLU A 122 6.49 -22.78 -17.89
N ARG A 123 7.49 -22.90 -17.00
CA ARG A 123 7.64 -24.08 -16.13
C ARG A 123 6.44 -24.27 -15.21
N PHE A 124 5.97 -23.20 -14.60
CA PHE A 124 4.78 -23.24 -13.75
C PHE A 124 3.55 -23.73 -14.52
N MET A 125 3.36 -23.28 -15.76
CA MET A 125 2.26 -23.74 -16.64
C MET A 125 2.38 -25.22 -17.03
N ARG A 126 3.58 -25.80 -17.01
CA ARG A 126 3.81 -27.25 -17.15
C ARG A 126 3.59 -28.05 -15.85
N GLY A 127 3.25 -27.40 -14.74
CA GLY A 127 3.12 -28.02 -13.41
C GLY A 127 4.45 -28.28 -12.72
N GLU A 128 5.54 -27.67 -13.19
CA GLU A 128 6.86 -27.74 -12.56
C GLU A 128 7.05 -26.65 -11.49
N THR A 129 8.14 -26.75 -10.72
CA THR A 129 8.60 -25.63 -9.89
C THR A 129 9.04 -24.45 -10.75
N TYR A 130 9.02 -23.23 -10.20
CA TYR A 130 9.38 -22.01 -10.96
C TYR A 130 10.77 -22.08 -11.62
N GLY A 131 11.75 -22.77 -11.03
CA GLY A 131 13.10 -22.84 -11.58
C GLY A 131 13.82 -21.50 -11.56
N LEU A 132 14.77 -21.34 -12.48
CA LEU A 132 15.57 -20.12 -12.62
C LEU A 132 14.92 -19.17 -13.63
N ALA A 133 14.93 -17.89 -13.26
CA ALA A 133 14.55 -16.79 -14.13
C ALA A 133 15.75 -16.33 -14.97
N ARG A 134 15.54 -15.37 -15.88
CA ARG A 134 16.64 -14.76 -16.63
C ARG A 134 17.52 -13.95 -15.65
N PRO A 135 18.84 -14.17 -15.58
CA PRO A 135 19.72 -13.47 -14.64
C PRO A 135 20.18 -12.09 -15.14
N VAL A 136 19.83 -11.72 -16.37
CA VAL A 136 20.26 -10.48 -17.02
C VAL A 136 19.03 -9.77 -17.59
N LEU A 137 18.90 -8.48 -17.30
CA LEU A 137 17.94 -7.58 -17.93
C LEU A 137 18.66 -6.80 -19.04
N PRO A 138 18.24 -6.91 -20.31
CA PRO A 138 18.97 -6.33 -21.43
C PRO A 138 18.94 -4.80 -21.38
N ALA A 139 19.97 -4.15 -21.94
CA ALA A 139 20.14 -2.69 -21.86
C ALA A 139 18.90 -1.90 -22.37
N LYS A 140 18.21 -2.47 -23.37
CA LYS A 140 16.97 -1.97 -23.99
C LYS A 140 15.80 -1.84 -23.00
N ILE A 141 15.83 -2.57 -21.89
CA ILE A 141 14.86 -2.45 -20.78
C ILE A 141 15.54 -1.83 -19.55
N ALA A 142 16.74 -2.30 -19.20
CA ALA A 142 17.44 -1.94 -17.97
C ALA A 142 17.76 -0.44 -17.86
N ARG A 143 18.23 0.20 -18.94
CA ARG A 143 18.55 1.63 -18.94
C ARG A 143 17.31 2.53 -18.85
N PRO A 144 16.26 2.35 -19.69
CA PRO A 144 15.10 3.22 -19.60
C PRO A 144 14.32 3.04 -18.30
N ILE A 145 14.17 1.82 -17.76
CA ILE A 145 13.51 1.64 -16.45
C ILE A 145 14.32 2.29 -15.33
N ALA A 146 15.64 2.14 -15.32
CA ALA A 146 16.51 2.79 -14.34
C ALA A 146 16.39 4.31 -14.41
N ARG A 147 16.36 4.87 -15.61
CA ARG A 147 16.20 6.31 -15.81
C ARG A 147 14.84 6.81 -15.34
N CYS A 148 13.76 6.12 -15.67
CA CYS A 148 12.42 6.49 -15.19
C CYS A 148 12.31 6.37 -13.66
N ALA A 149 12.88 5.32 -13.08
CA ALA A 149 12.86 5.10 -11.63
C ALA A 149 13.63 6.19 -10.87
N GLU A 150 14.80 6.60 -11.37
CA GLU A 150 15.57 7.74 -10.85
C GLU A 150 14.74 9.03 -10.85
N LEU A 151 14.10 9.36 -11.98
CA LEU A 151 13.31 10.59 -12.13
C LEU A 151 12.03 10.59 -11.27
N CYS A 152 11.42 9.43 -11.05
CA CYS A 152 10.18 9.29 -10.28
C CYS A 152 10.40 8.98 -8.78
N GLY A 153 11.63 8.66 -8.37
CA GLY A 153 11.95 8.29 -6.99
C GLY A 153 11.53 6.87 -6.58
N PHE A 154 11.49 5.94 -7.54
CA PHE A 154 11.23 4.51 -7.33
C PHE A 154 12.50 3.65 -7.47
N GLN A 155 12.39 2.37 -7.16
CA GLN A 155 13.40 1.37 -7.50
C GLN A 155 13.14 0.85 -8.93
N PRO A 156 14.16 0.45 -9.71
CA PRO A 156 13.98 0.06 -11.11
C PRO A 156 13.42 -1.37 -11.28
N PHE A 157 12.26 -1.63 -10.67
CA PHE A 157 11.53 -2.89 -10.76
C PHE A 157 10.05 -2.69 -10.39
N MET A 158 9.19 -3.61 -10.83
CA MET A 158 7.76 -3.56 -10.53
C MET A 158 7.47 -3.48 -9.02
N GLU A 159 6.68 -2.47 -8.64
CA GLU A 159 6.17 -2.24 -7.29
C GLU A 159 4.67 -1.89 -7.32
N TYR A 160 4.12 -1.42 -6.20
CA TYR A 160 2.69 -1.26 -5.99
C TYR A 160 2.10 0.03 -6.58
N ALA A 161 2.61 1.20 -6.19
CA ALA A 161 1.98 2.48 -6.44
C ALA A 161 2.25 2.99 -7.86
N GLY A 162 3.52 3.17 -8.21
CA GLY A 162 3.98 3.73 -9.47
C GLY A 162 3.81 2.80 -10.67
N SER A 163 3.60 1.50 -10.45
CA SER A 163 3.49 0.51 -11.52
C SER A 163 2.27 -0.39 -11.38
N TYR A 164 2.31 -1.51 -10.66
CA TYR A 164 1.33 -2.60 -10.81
C TYR A 164 -0.11 -2.21 -10.45
N ALA A 165 -0.31 -1.38 -9.41
CA ALA A 165 -1.63 -1.05 -8.89
C ALA A 165 -2.08 0.40 -9.16
N LEU A 166 -1.55 1.38 -8.42
CA LEU A 166 -2.21 2.69 -8.33
C LEU A 166 -2.02 3.59 -9.56
N PHE A 167 -1.04 3.31 -10.42
CA PHE A 167 -0.85 4.00 -11.69
C PHE A 167 -1.22 3.14 -12.92
N ASN A 168 -1.84 1.98 -12.69
CA ASN A 168 -2.26 1.04 -13.73
C ASN A 168 -3.78 0.95 -13.86
N TYR A 169 -4.44 2.10 -13.98
CA TYR A 169 -5.85 2.15 -14.30
C TYR A 169 -6.16 3.28 -15.27
N ARG A 170 -7.23 3.11 -16.04
CA ARG A 170 -7.87 4.17 -16.83
C ARG A 170 -9.38 4.14 -16.59
N LEU A 171 -10.01 5.25 -16.89
CA LEU A 171 -11.48 5.34 -16.93
C LEU A 171 -11.96 4.89 -18.30
N GLU A 172 -13.00 4.06 -18.34
CA GLU A 172 -13.69 3.72 -19.59
C GLU A 172 -14.54 4.91 -20.09
N ASP A 173 -15.28 5.52 -19.17
CA ASP A 173 -16.06 6.74 -19.39
C ASP A 173 -15.64 7.80 -18.36
N PRO A 174 -14.92 8.87 -18.77
CA PRO A 174 -14.46 9.90 -17.85
C PRO A 174 -15.60 10.53 -17.01
N ALA A 175 -16.83 10.60 -17.53
CA ALA A 175 -17.96 11.20 -16.82
C ALA A 175 -18.41 10.39 -15.59
N LYS A 176 -18.09 9.08 -15.54
CA LYS A 176 -18.42 8.20 -14.41
C LYS A 176 -17.36 8.20 -13.31
N GLY A 177 -16.21 8.85 -13.53
CA GLY A 177 -15.14 8.94 -12.54
C GLY A 177 -14.64 7.57 -12.05
N LEU A 178 -14.25 7.51 -10.77
CA LEU A 178 -13.61 6.35 -10.14
C LEU A 178 -14.61 5.28 -9.64
N GLU A 179 -15.77 5.14 -10.29
CA GLU A 179 -16.68 4.03 -10.01
C GLU A 179 -16.05 2.70 -10.44
N TYR A 180 -16.13 1.66 -9.61
CA TYR A 180 -15.41 0.40 -9.86
C TYR A 180 -15.74 -0.21 -11.24
N SER A 181 -17.03 -0.20 -11.62
CA SER A 181 -17.48 -0.72 -12.91
C SER A 181 -16.92 0.05 -14.12
N ASN A 182 -16.41 1.26 -13.90
CA ASN A 182 -15.81 2.14 -14.88
C ASN A 182 -14.28 2.01 -15.00
N LEU A 183 -13.63 1.33 -14.05
CA LEU A 183 -12.17 1.18 -14.07
C LEU A 183 -11.73 0.08 -15.04
N ARG A 184 -10.61 0.30 -15.74
CA ARG A 184 -9.93 -0.67 -16.61
C ARG A 184 -8.44 -0.66 -16.32
N LEU A 185 -7.76 -1.81 -16.45
CA LEU A 185 -6.31 -1.83 -16.42
C LEU A 185 -5.73 -1.25 -17.72
N ILE A 186 -4.53 -0.66 -17.62
CA ILE A 186 -3.76 -0.22 -18.78
C ILE A 186 -2.83 -1.36 -19.25
N ARG A 187 -2.20 -2.05 -18.30
CA ARG A 187 -1.33 -3.21 -18.50
C ARG A 187 -1.78 -4.38 -17.63
N ALA A 188 -1.51 -5.58 -18.11
CA ALA A 188 -1.82 -6.83 -17.45
C ALA A 188 -0.85 -7.93 -17.93
N PHE A 189 -0.79 -9.04 -17.20
CA PHE A 189 0.00 -10.20 -17.58
C PHE A 189 -0.84 -11.33 -18.19
N GLU A 190 -2.00 -11.62 -17.61
CA GLU A 190 -2.78 -12.79 -18.01
C GLU A 190 -4.05 -12.43 -18.78
N HIS A 191 -5.11 -12.19 -18.03
CA HIS A 191 -6.44 -11.86 -18.51
C HIS A 191 -6.85 -10.47 -18.04
N GLY A 192 -5.96 -9.71 -17.37
CA GLY A 192 -6.27 -8.44 -16.71
C GLY A 192 -6.82 -7.33 -17.60
N LEU A 193 -6.68 -7.42 -18.93
CA LEU A 193 -7.33 -6.47 -19.84
C LEU A 193 -8.84 -6.72 -19.97
N ASP A 194 -9.32 -7.93 -19.65
CA ASP A 194 -10.73 -8.21 -19.41
C ASP A 194 -11.09 -7.69 -18.00
N PRO A 195 -11.99 -6.69 -17.87
CA PRO A 195 -12.36 -6.10 -16.58
C PRO A 195 -13.07 -7.07 -15.62
N SER A 196 -13.52 -8.23 -16.11
CA SER A 196 -14.14 -9.29 -15.29
C SER A 196 -13.14 -10.34 -14.79
N SER A 197 -11.88 -10.24 -15.20
CA SER A 197 -10.83 -11.19 -14.81
C SER A 197 -10.37 -11.02 -13.36
N SER A 198 -9.76 -12.06 -12.79
CA SER A 198 -9.26 -12.02 -11.42
C SER A 198 -8.04 -11.11 -11.24
N GLU A 199 -7.21 -10.93 -12.26
CA GLU A 199 -6.10 -9.96 -12.24
C GLU A 199 -6.64 -8.53 -12.23
N ALA A 200 -7.62 -8.22 -13.10
CA ALA A 200 -8.29 -6.92 -13.10
C ALA A 200 -8.93 -6.64 -11.74
N GLY A 201 -9.69 -7.58 -11.19
CA GLY A 201 -10.29 -7.41 -9.88
C GLY A 201 -9.28 -7.29 -8.74
N PHE A 202 -8.17 -8.05 -8.79
CA PHE A 202 -7.11 -7.95 -7.81
C PHE A 202 -6.51 -6.54 -7.76
N VAL A 203 -6.18 -5.98 -8.92
CA VAL A 203 -5.59 -4.63 -9.01
C VAL A 203 -6.63 -3.53 -8.75
N LEU A 204 -7.78 -3.58 -9.41
CA LEU A 204 -8.77 -2.48 -9.37
C LEU A 204 -9.47 -2.34 -8.01
N VAL A 205 -9.56 -3.42 -7.20
CA VAL A 205 -10.02 -3.29 -5.81
C VAL A 205 -9.07 -2.43 -4.99
N HIS A 206 -7.76 -2.46 -5.22
CA HIS A 206 -6.82 -1.58 -4.53
C HIS A 206 -7.07 -0.10 -4.90
N VAL A 207 -7.30 0.19 -6.19
CA VAL A 207 -7.69 1.55 -6.63
C VAL A 207 -9.00 1.99 -5.97
N ASP A 208 -10.00 1.10 -5.96
CA ASP A 208 -11.32 1.35 -5.36
C ASP A 208 -11.23 1.55 -3.83
N MET A 209 -10.32 0.86 -3.15
CA MET A 209 -10.04 1.08 -1.72
C MET A 209 -9.38 2.45 -1.52
N VAL A 210 -8.27 2.70 -2.22
CA VAL A 210 -7.43 3.90 -2.02
C VAL A 210 -8.17 5.18 -2.43
N LYS A 211 -9.18 5.13 -3.31
CA LYS A 211 -10.03 6.30 -3.61
C LYS A 211 -10.74 6.86 -2.37
N ASN A 212 -10.93 6.06 -1.32
CA ASN A 212 -11.54 6.49 -0.06
C ASN A 212 -10.53 7.10 0.93
N SER A 213 -9.25 7.26 0.54
CA SER A 213 -8.19 7.76 1.43
C SER A 213 -8.13 9.29 1.56
N GLY A 214 -8.83 10.05 0.71
CA GLY A 214 -8.92 11.52 0.86
C GLY A 214 -9.49 11.95 2.21
N PRO A 215 -10.69 11.49 2.61
CA PRO A 215 -11.23 11.72 3.94
C PRO A 215 -10.33 11.20 5.08
N LEU A 216 -9.59 10.12 4.86
CA LEU A 216 -8.63 9.62 5.83
C LEU A 216 -7.51 10.65 6.09
N VAL A 217 -6.92 11.19 5.02
CA VAL A 217 -5.89 12.25 5.11
C VAL A 217 -6.46 13.51 5.77
N THR A 218 -7.66 13.95 5.39
CA THR A 218 -8.33 15.11 5.99
C THR A 218 -8.50 14.93 7.49
N GLY A 219 -9.08 13.80 7.92
CA GLY A 219 -9.29 13.55 9.35
C GLY A 219 -8.00 13.48 10.16
N VAL A 220 -6.90 12.96 9.59
CA VAL A 220 -5.58 13.00 10.25
C VAL A 220 -5.09 14.43 10.42
N MET A 221 -5.18 15.26 9.37
CA MET A 221 -4.76 16.67 9.46
C MET A 221 -5.60 17.45 10.47
N ASP A 222 -6.92 17.20 10.52
CA ASP A 222 -7.82 17.81 11.51
C ASP A 222 -7.43 17.41 12.95
N VAL A 223 -7.06 16.15 13.19
CA VAL A 223 -6.55 15.67 14.48
C VAL A 223 -5.24 16.35 14.88
N LEU A 224 -4.30 16.50 13.93
CA LEU A 224 -3.04 17.20 14.18
C LEU A 224 -3.28 18.68 14.51
N GLU A 225 -4.17 19.34 13.77
CA GLU A 225 -4.52 20.75 13.99
C GLU A 225 -5.21 20.96 15.35
N ALA A 226 -6.18 20.11 15.70
CA ALA A 226 -6.87 20.13 16.99
C ALA A 226 -5.92 19.96 18.19
N SER A 227 -4.77 19.31 17.96
CA SER A 227 -3.73 19.06 18.98
C SER A 227 -2.61 20.11 18.97
N HIS A 228 -2.72 21.17 18.16
CA HIS A 228 -1.64 22.14 17.89
C HIS A 228 -0.32 21.52 17.41
N ALA A 229 -0.39 20.33 16.81
CA ALA A 229 0.78 19.67 16.25
C ALA A 229 1.23 20.34 14.92
N VAL A 230 0.33 21.07 14.27
CA VAL A 230 0.56 21.78 13.00
C VAL A 230 -0.12 23.15 13.02
N ALA A 231 0.38 24.08 12.22
CA ALA A 231 -0.28 25.38 12.01
C ALA A 231 -1.60 25.21 11.25
N ARG A 232 -2.62 26.01 11.60
CA ARG A 232 -3.94 25.96 10.96
C ARG A 232 -3.87 26.44 9.51
N THR A 233 -4.61 25.78 8.62
CA THR A 233 -4.75 26.23 7.23
C THR A 233 -6.01 27.08 6.99
N ASN A 234 -6.95 27.12 7.94
CA ASN A 234 -8.22 27.87 7.85
C ASN A 234 -8.32 29.05 8.84
N THR A 235 -8.93 30.16 8.39
CA THR A 235 -9.04 31.48 9.06
C THR A 235 -10.15 31.61 10.10
N SER A 236 -10.90 30.55 10.42
CA SER A 236 -11.86 30.59 11.55
C SER A 236 -11.11 30.64 12.88
N SER A 237 -11.68 31.34 13.87
CA SER A 237 -11.13 31.47 15.23
C SER A 237 -10.68 30.11 15.76
N ALA A 238 -9.43 30.04 16.24
CA ALA A 238 -8.89 28.81 16.83
C ALA A 238 -9.85 28.30 17.92
N PRO A 239 -10.05 26.98 18.06
CA PRO A 239 -10.76 26.44 19.20
C PRO A 239 -10.10 26.97 20.48
N SER A 240 -10.78 27.88 21.15
CA SER A 240 -10.32 28.61 22.31
C SER A 240 -10.78 27.85 23.54
N GLY A 241 -9.96 26.88 23.96
CA GLY A 241 -10.14 26.16 25.22
C GLY A 241 -10.01 24.64 25.10
N PRO A 242 -9.76 23.94 26.21
CA PRO A 242 -9.60 22.48 26.22
C PRO A 242 -10.77 21.70 25.60
N LEU A 243 -12.02 22.12 25.86
CA LEU A 243 -13.23 21.46 25.36
C LEU A 243 -13.36 21.55 23.84
N GLU A 244 -13.18 22.73 23.25
CA GLU A 244 -13.29 22.90 21.80
C GLU A 244 -12.21 22.11 21.06
N ARG A 245 -10.98 22.03 21.60
CA ARG A 245 -9.93 21.18 21.05
C ARG A 245 -10.30 19.70 21.10
N ARG A 246 -10.93 19.24 22.17
CA ARG A 246 -11.41 17.86 22.29
C ARG A 246 -12.52 17.57 21.28
N ARG A 247 -13.50 18.47 21.12
CA ARG A 247 -14.55 18.36 20.09
C ARG A 247 -13.95 18.27 18.68
N ALA A 248 -12.98 19.13 18.37
CA ALA A 248 -12.29 19.11 17.07
C ALA A 248 -11.51 17.80 16.86
N LEU A 249 -10.83 17.28 17.89
CA LEU A 249 -10.16 15.99 17.81
C LEU A 249 -11.16 14.86 17.53
N ASN A 250 -12.29 14.81 18.25
CA ASN A 250 -13.31 13.79 18.06
C ASN A 250 -13.93 13.85 16.67
N ALA A 251 -14.13 15.04 16.11
CA ALA A 251 -14.59 15.21 14.73
C ALA A 251 -13.59 14.63 13.70
N GLY A 252 -12.30 14.90 13.88
CA GLY A 252 -11.25 14.32 13.03
C GLY A 252 -11.15 12.80 13.17
N LEU A 253 -11.19 12.27 14.40
CA LEU A 253 -11.23 10.82 14.66
C LEU A 253 -12.47 10.16 14.05
N SER A 254 -13.64 10.78 14.14
CA SER A 254 -14.88 10.29 13.52
C SER A 254 -14.76 10.22 11.99
N THR A 255 -14.16 11.24 11.37
CA THR A 255 -13.85 11.25 9.93
C THR A 255 -12.92 10.09 9.55
N ILE A 256 -11.86 9.85 10.32
CA ILE A 256 -10.95 8.71 10.13
C ILE A 256 -11.71 7.38 10.23
N LEU A 257 -12.54 7.21 11.27
CA LEU A 257 -13.30 5.99 11.49
C LEU A 257 -14.22 5.67 10.30
N HIS A 258 -14.99 6.65 9.82
CA HIS A 258 -15.87 6.48 8.67
C HIS A 258 -15.10 6.15 7.38
N ALA A 259 -13.93 6.79 7.17
CA ALA A 259 -13.08 6.50 6.02
C ALA A 259 -12.58 5.04 6.04
N LEU A 260 -12.08 4.58 7.20
CA LEU A 260 -11.61 3.20 7.37
C LEU A 260 -12.72 2.15 7.23
N GLN A 261 -13.93 2.43 7.72
CA GLN A 261 -15.09 1.56 7.52
C GLN A 261 -15.41 1.38 6.03
N ARG A 262 -15.36 2.46 5.25
CA ARG A 262 -15.53 2.40 3.79
C ARG A 262 -14.42 1.60 3.12
N ILE A 263 -13.16 1.84 3.50
CA ILE A 263 -12.00 1.11 2.98
C ILE A 263 -12.14 -0.40 3.26
N ASN A 264 -12.49 -0.80 4.49
CA ASN A 264 -12.69 -2.20 4.85
C ASN A 264 -13.88 -2.83 4.11
N ALA A 265 -14.98 -2.10 3.93
CA ALA A 265 -16.12 -2.55 3.13
C ALA A 265 -15.73 -2.77 1.66
N THR A 266 -14.93 -1.88 1.08
CA THR A 266 -14.40 -2.07 -0.28
C THR A 266 -13.44 -3.25 -0.35
N MET A 267 -12.55 -3.42 0.64
CA MET A 267 -11.62 -4.54 0.70
C MET A 267 -12.35 -5.90 0.69
N GLU A 268 -13.51 -6.00 1.36
CA GLU A 268 -14.35 -7.21 1.36
C GLU A 268 -14.81 -7.62 -0.06
N THR A 269 -14.98 -6.66 -0.97
CA THR A 269 -15.41 -6.95 -2.35
C THR A 269 -14.39 -7.74 -3.15
N MET A 270 -13.13 -7.86 -2.68
CA MET A 270 -12.08 -8.66 -3.30
C MET A 270 -12.55 -10.10 -3.58
N TRP A 271 -13.29 -10.74 -2.66
CA TRP A 271 -13.78 -12.11 -2.84
C TRP A 271 -14.68 -12.30 -4.06
N GLY A 272 -15.45 -11.27 -4.42
CA GLY A 272 -16.34 -11.31 -5.58
C GLY A 272 -15.66 -10.86 -6.88
N ARG A 273 -14.52 -10.17 -6.79
CA ARG A 273 -13.85 -9.51 -7.93
C ARG A 273 -12.57 -10.22 -8.36
N SER A 274 -11.89 -10.90 -7.45
CA SER A 274 -10.74 -11.77 -7.73
C SER A 274 -10.98 -13.15 -7.12
N ARG A 275 -10.71 -14.20 -7.89
CA ARG A 275 -10.91 -15.58 -7.42
C ARG A 275 -9.61 -16.09 -6.81
N PRO A 276 -9.60 -16.61 -5.57
CA PRO A 276 -8.37 -17.13 -4.95
C PRO A 276 -7.68 -18.22 -5.78
N ALA A 277 -8.44 -19.04 -6.50
CA ALA A 277 -7.91 -20.11 -7.35
C ALA A 277 -7.21 -19.58 -8.62
N SER A 278 -7.49 -18.35 -9.03
CA SER A 278 -6.90 -17.69 -10.19
C SER A 278 -5.75 -16.76 -9.82
N TYR A 279 -5.34 -16.70 -8.55
CA TYR A 279 -4.24 -15.83 -8.14
C TYR A 279 -2.89 -16.34 -8.62
N THR A 280 -2.67 -17.65 -8.54
CA THR A 280 -1.37 -18.27 -8.86
C THR A 280 -0.96 -18.10 -10.31
N SER A 281 -1.91 -17.81 -11.19
CA SER A 281 -1.68 -17.72 -12.63
C SER A 281 -0.92 -16.41 -12.96
N PHE A 282 -1.36 -15.25 -12.46
CA PHE A 282 -0.61 -13.99 -12.64
C PHE A 282 0.46 -13.73 -11.57
N ARG A 283 0.42 -14.44 -10.43
CA ARG A 283 1.38 -14.27 -9.31
C ARG A 283 2.85 -14.37 -9.76
N THR A 284 3.15 -15.21 -10.75
CA THR A 284 4.52 -15.41 -11.22
C THR A 284 5.19 -14.11 -11.63
N PHE A 285 4.43 -13.18 -12.22
CA PHE A 285 4.96 -11.94 -12.78
C PHE A 285 5.01 -10.76 -11.81
N ILE A 286 4.66 -10.99 -10.54
CA ILE A 286 4.74 -9.95 -9.50
C ILE A 286 5.76 -10.30 -8.41
N PHE A 287 6.49 -11.40 -8.57
CA PHE A 287 7.65 -11.70 -7.73
C PHE A 287 8.76 -10.68 -7.92
N GLY A 288 9.43 -10.36 -6.82
CA GLY A 288 10.66 -9.58 -6.84
C GLY A 288 11.86 -10.38 -7.35
N ILE A 289 12.99 -9.68 -7.40
CA ILE A 289 14.30 -10.28 -7.65
C ILE A 289 15.15 -10.40 -6.35
N THR A 290 14.57 -10.06 -5.20
CA THR A 290 15.17 -10.19 -3.85
C THR A 290 14.52 -11.33 -3.09
N SER A 291 15.33 -12.14 -2.41
CA SER A 291 14.86 -13.24 -1.54
C SER A 291 13.91 -14.20 -2.27
N GLN A 292 14.18 -14.45 -3.56
CA GLN A 292 13.45 -15.41 -4.38
C GLN A 292 14.42 -16.47 -4.92
N SER A 293 13.99 -17.73 -4.86
CA SER A 293 14.76 -18.86 -5.39
C SER A 293 15.02 -18.77 -6.90
N MET A 294 14.21 -17.99 -7.62
CA MET A 294 14.34 -17.76 -9.07
C MET A 294 15.56 -16.89 -9.41
N PHE A 295 16.05 -16.09 -8.46
CA PHE A 295 17.14 -15.13 -8.63
C PHE A 295 18.17 -15.29 -7.49
N PRO A 296 18.89 -16.43 -7.42
CA PRO A 296 19.79 -16.71 -6.30
C PRO A 296 20.94 -15.69 -6.17
N ASN A 297 21.30 -15.03 -7.27
CA ASN A 297 22.40 -14.07 -7.35
C ASN A 297 21.92 -12.65 -7.70
N GLY A 298 20.62 -12.35 -7.61
CA GLY A 298 20.04 -11.12 -8.15
C GLY A 298 20.01 -11.09 -9.68
N VAL A 299 19.92 -9.89 -10.26
CA VAL A 299 19.84 -9.67 -11.72
C VAL A 299 20.84 -8.61 -12.16
N VAL A 300 21.62 -8.90 -13.19
CA VAL A 300 22.50 -7.89 -13.82
C VAL A 300 21.66 -7.00 -14.74
N TYR A 301 21.72 -5.69 -14.51
CA TYR A 301 21.05 -4.71 -15.36
C TYR A 301 22.08 -4.15 -16.35
N GLU A 302 22.01 -4.53 -17.63
CA GLU A 302 23.03 -4.14 -18.59
C GLU A 302 23.15 -2.62 -18.74
N GLY A 303 24.36 -2.09 -18.51
CA GLY A 303 24.64 -0.66 -18.58
C GLY A 303 24.14 0.15 -17.38
N VAL A 304 23.77 -0.50 -16.28
CA VAL A 304 23.37 0.13 -15.00
C VAL A 304 24.14 -0.54 -13.86
N GLY A 305 24.53 0.21 -12.83
CA GLY A 305 25.08 -0.37 -11.59
C GLY A 305 26.44 -1.07 -11.75
N GLU A 306 27.29 -0.59 -12.66
CA GLU A 306 28.67 -1.09 -12.88
C GLU A 306 28.78 -2.59 -13.20
N GLY A 307 27.68 -3.24 -13.60
CA GLY A 307 27.64 -4.68 -13.88
C GLY A 307 27.35 -5.56 -12.66
N GLU A 308 27.20 -4.97 -11.47
CA GLU A 308 26.86 -5.69 -10.25
C GLU A 308 25.38 -6.11 -10.23
N PRO A 309 25.07 -7.37 -9.86
CA PRO A 309 23.69 -7.82 -9.73
C PRO A 309 22.89 -6.99 -8.73
N GLN A 310 21.70 -6.56 -9.15
CA GLN A 310 20.76 -5.79 -8.36
C GLN A 310 19.71 -6.70 -7.70
N SER A 311 19.14 -6.21 -6.60
CA SER A 311 18.12 -6.92 -5.82
C SER A 311 17.02 -5.94 -5.40
N PHE A 312 15.82 -6.11 -5.97
CA PHE A 312 14.61 -5.37 -5.63
C PHE A 312 13.47 -6.30 -5.19
N ARG A 313 12.64 -5.84 -4.25
CA ARG A 313 11.42 -6.54 -3.83
C ARG A 313 10.37 -6.41 -4.93
N GLY A 314 9.49 -7.41 -4.99
CA GLY A 314 8.36 -7.41 -5.90
C GLY A 314 7.20 -6.60 -5.35
N GLU A 315 6.09 -6.68 -6.08
CA GLU A 315 4.84 -6.06 -5.68
C GLU A 315 4.37 -6.61 -4.34
N SER A 316 3.86 -5.70 -3.50
CA SER A 316 3.21 -6.05 -2.26
C SER A 316 2.27 -4.93 -1.83
N GLY A 317 1.05 -5.29 -1.42
CA GLY A 317 0.15 -4.38 -0.73
C GLY A 317 0.71 -3.78 0.57
N ALA A 318 1.82 -4.33 1.11
CA ALA A 318 2.56 -3.67 2.18
C ALA A 318 3.10 -2.28 1.80
N ASN A 319 3.23 -1.98 0.50
CA ASN A 319 3.67 -0.68 -0.02
C ASN A 319 2.54 0.36 -0.09
N ASP A 320 1.30 0.01 0.27
CA ASP A 320 0.23 0.99 0.49
C ASP A 320 0.55 1.94 1.67
N SER A 321 -0.11 3.10 1.71
CA SER A 321 0.11 4.15 2.73
C SER A 321 -1.04 4.32 3.74
N MET A 322 -2.21 3.69 3.56
CA MET A 322 -3.37 3.90 4.44
C MET A 322 -3.17 3.32 5.84
N ILE A 323 -2.74 2.06 5.94
CA ILE A 323 -2.49 1.43 7.24
C ILE A 323 -1.25 2.01 7.93
N PRO A 324 -0.11 2.25 7.24
CA PRO A 324 1.02 2.97 7.83
C PRO A 324 0.69 4.37 8.37
N LEU A 325 -0.27 5.07 7.76
CA LEU A 325 -0.75 6.36 8.28
C LEU A 325 -1.41 6.18 9.64
N MET A 326 -2.23 5.13 9.79
CA MET A 326 -2.85 4.80 11.08
C MET A 326 -1.84 4.30 12.10
N ASP A 327 -0.85 3.50 11.70
CA ASP A 327 0.25 3.09 12.59
C ASP A 327 0.98 4.32 13.18
N SER A 328 1.19 5.34 12.34
CA SER A 328 1.88 6.58 12.70
C SER A 328 1.04 7.49 13.60
N LEU A 329 -0.27 7.62 13.33
CA LEU A 329 -1.17 8.42 14.14
C LEU A 329 -1.47 7.76 15.50
N LEU A 330 -1.79 6.46 15.49
CA LEU A 330 -2.21 5.70 16.66
C LEU A 330 -1.03 5.21 17.51
N GLN A 331 0.19 5.41 17.02
CA GLN A 331 1.44 5.06 17.69
C GLN A 331 1.42 3.58 18.12
N ILE A 332 1.13 2.70 17.16
CA ILE A 332 1.03 1.25 17.41
C ILE A 332 2.45 0.70 17.62
N PRO A 333 2.74 0.06 18.77
CA PRO A 333 4.08 -0.47 19.03
C PRO A 333 4.34 -1.69 18.16
N MET A 334 5.20 -1.55 17.15
CA MET A 334 5.66 -2.69 16.36
C MET A 334 6.76 -3.45 17.12
N PRO A 335 6.72 -4.79 17.15
CA PRO A 335 7.73 -5.58 17.85
C PRO A 335 9.10 -5.42 17.19
N ASP A 336 10.18 -5.42 17.97
CA ASP A 336 11.54 -5.33 17.43
C ASP A 336 12.04 -6.71 17.00
N THR A 337 11.79 -7.06 15.73
CA THR A 337 12.11 -8.36 15.15
C THR A 337 12.70 -8.18 13.74
N PRO A 338 13.36 -9.20 13.15
CA PRO A 338 13.80 -9.16 11.75
C PRO A 338 12.67 -8.85 10.75
N LEU A 339 11.42 -9.16 11.11
CA LEU A 339 10.25 -8.78 10.32
C LEU A 339 10.09 -7.24 10.31
N THR A 340 10.31 -6.56 11.42
CA THR A 340 10.26 -5.09 11.44
C THR A 340 11.35 -4.45 10.58
N GLU A 341 12.48 -5.12 10.34
CA GLU A 341 13.49 -4.67 9.36
C GLU A 341 12.99 -4.80 7.92
N ILE A 342 12.34 -5.91 7.57
CA ILE A 342 11.66 -6.07 6.27
C ILE A 342 10.59 -4.97 6.09
N LEU A 343 9.91 -4.55 7.17
CA LEU A 343 8.89 -3.50 7.11
C LEU A 343 9.54 -2.16 6.77
N ARG A 344 10.70 -1.88 7.38
CA ARG A 344 11.49 -0.69 7.10
C ARG A 344 11.99 -0.69 5.66
N ASP A 345 12.36 -1.86 5.12
CA ASP A 345 12.81 -1.98 3.74
C ASP A 345 11.67 -1.75 2.72
N PHE A 346 10.47 -2.29 2.96
CA PHE A 346 9.28 -1.98 2.16
C PHE A 346 8.96 -0.49 2.11
N ARG A 347 9.33 0.30 3.13
CA ARG A 347 9.12 1.76 3.11
C ARG A 347 9.78 2.41 1.92
N LYS A 348 10.93 1.92 1.44
CA LYS A 348 11.67 2.50 0.32
C LYS A 348 10.91 2.42 -1.02
N TYR A 349 9.91 1.55 -1.13
CA TYR A 349 9.13 1.34 -2.35
C TYR A 349 7.88 2.22 -2.44
N ARG A 350 7.52 2.94 -1.38
CA ARG A 350 6.41 3.93 -1.44
C ARG A 350 6.87 5.19 -2.17
N PRO A 351 5.96 5.96 -2.80
CA PRO A 351 6.28 7.28 -3.33
C PRO A 351 6.95 8.16 -2.26
N SER A 352 7.99 8.92 -2.63
CA SER A 352 8.78 9.75 -1.70
C SER A 352 7.92 10.68 -0.84
N ASN A 353 7.00 11.40 -1.48
CA ASN A 353 6.07 12.30 -0.81
C ASN A 353 5.20 11.58 0.24
N HIS A 354 4.74 10.36 -0.04
CA HIS A 354 3.97 9.58 0.93
C HIS A 354 4.83 9.16 2.12
N ARG A 355 6.10 8.78 1.90
CA ARG A 355 7.04 8.43 2.99
C ARG A 355 7.26 9.63 3.92
N GLU A 356 7.47 10.80 3.35
CA GLU A 356 7.65 12.05 4.08
C GLU A 356 6.39 12.40 4.89
N PHE A 357 5.20 12.25 4.31
CA PHE A 357 3.94 12.47 5.02
C PHE A 357 3.77 11.54 6.23
N LEU A 358 4.06 10.25 6.06
CA LEU A 358 3.97 9.27 7.13
C LEU A 358 4.94 9.59 8.28
N ALA A 359 6.18 9.97 7.95
CA ALA A 359 7.17 10.42 8.94
C ALA A 359 6.70 11.69 9.66
N PHE A 360 6.19 12.68 8.92
CA PHE A 360 5.62 13.90 9.47
C PHE A 360 4.47 13.62 10.46
N VAL A 361 3.51 12.77 10.08
CA VAL A 361 2.38 12.41 10.97
C VAL A 361 2.87 11.72 12.22
N LYS A 362 3.84 10.81 12.11
CA LYS A 362 4.44 10.12 13.27
C LYS A 362 5.07 11.14 14.22
N ASP A 363 5.95 12.00 13.72
CA ASP A 363 6.69 12.95 14.55
C ASP A 363 5.74 13.97 15.21
N ARG A 364 4.70 14.43 14.48
CA ARG A 364 3.71 15.37 15.00
C ARG A 364 2.76 14.72 16.02
N SER A 365 2.32 13.49 15.78
CA SER A 365 1.43 12.80 16.71
C SER A 365 2.13 12.49 18.04
N GLU A 366 3.39 12.06 17.98
CA GLU A 366 4.24 11.78 19.14
C GLU A 366 4.57 13.08 19.89
N GLY A 367 5.06 14.11 19.17
CA GLY A 367 5.46 15.38 19.76
C GLY A 367 4.32 16.14 20.45
N ALA A 368 3.10 16.07 19.91
CA ALA A 368 1.92 16.69 20.53
C ALA A 368 1.22 15.80 21.56
N GLY A 369 1.70 14.58 21.81
CA GLY A 369 1.12 13.67 22.80
C GLY A 369 -0.33 13.26 22.47
N ILE A 370 -0.69 13.14 21.20
CA ILE A 370 -2.09 12.94 20.74
C ILE A 370 -2.72 11.69 21.38
N LYS A 371 -1.98 10.58 21.42
CA LYS A 371 -2.43 9.35 22.06
C LYS A 371 -2.74 9.53 23.54
N ALA A 372 -1.87 10.23 24.28
CA ALA A 372 -2.09 10.52 25.69
C ALA A 372 -3.30 11.46 25.89
N PHE A 373 -3.49 12.43 24.99
CA PHE A 373 -4.62 13.34 25.04
C PHE A 373 -5.96 12.64 24.73
N ALA A 374 -5.99 11.74 23.74
CA ALA A 374 -7.18 10.96 23.40
C ALA A 374 -7.53 9.89 24.45
N LEU A 375 -6.53 9.34 25.14
CA LEU A 375 -6.68 8.28 26.14
C LEU A 375 -6.50 8.78 27.58
N ALA A 376 -6.65 10.08 27.82
CA ALA A 376 -6.47 10.70 29.13
C ALA A 376 -7.30 9.95 30.19
N LYS A 377 -6.72 9.65 31.36
CA LYS A 377 -7.34 8.79 32.40
C LYS A 377 -8.04 9.54 33.53
N GLY A 378 -7.94 10.87 33.58
CA GLY A 378 -8.47 11.70 34.66
C GLY A 378 -9.06 13.01 34.16
N LYS A 379 -9.71 13.72 35.09
CA LYS A 379 -10.27 15.07 34.87
C LYS A 379 -9.15 16.09 34.67
N SER A 380 -9.32 17.09 33.81
CA SER A 380 -8.55 18.33 33.96
C SER A 380 -8.91 18.98 35.30
N ALA A 381 -7.92 19.51 36.02
CA ALA A 381 -8.11 20.09 37.36
C ALA A 381 -8.80 21.48 37.34
N THR A 382 -9.59 21.81 36.32
CA THR A 382 -9.89 23.20 35.95
C THR A 382 -11.36 23.63 36.00
N GLY A 383 -12.29 22.81 36.49
CA GLY A 383 -13.69 23.24 36.61
C GLY A 383 -14.45 22.52 37.71
N GLU A 384 -15.47 23.18 38.27
CA GLU A 384 -16.51 22.59 39.12
C GLU A 384 -17.85 22.68 38.35
N GLY A 385 -18.61 21.58 38.23
CA GLY A 385 -19.98 21.59 37.70
C GLY A 385 -20.15 21.12 36.24
N VAL A 386 -21.10 21.70 35.48
CA VAL A 386 -21.56 21.23 34.14
C VAL A 386 -20.43 21.07 33.11
N GLU A 387 -19.37 21.89 33.20
CA GLU A 387 -18.20 21.78 32.32
C GLU A 387 -17.38 20.50 32.58
N GLU A 388 -17.40 19.94 33.80
CA GLU A 388 -16.75 18.67 34.12
C GLU A 388 -17.47 17.47 33.49
N ASP A 389 -18.80 17.48 33.49
CA ASP A 389 -19.61 16.42 32.90
C ASP A 389 -19.41 16.39 31.38
N GLU A 390 -19.41 17.57 30.73
CA GLU A 390 -19.14 17.67 29.29
C GLU A 390 -17.71 17.25 28.94
N GLU A 391 -16.71 17.66 29.72
CA GLU A 391 -15.32 17.23 29.50
C GLU A 391 -15.19 15.71 29.54
N MET A 392 -15.81 15.07 30.54
CA MET A 392 -15.77 13.62 30.71
C MET A 392 -16.42 12.91 29.52
N GLU A 393 -17.60 13.36 29.08
CA GLU A 393 -18.28 12.77 27.92
C GLU A 393 -17.41 12.86 26.65
N LEU A 394 -16.76 14.01 26.41
CA LEU A 394 -15.87 14.16 25.27
C LEU A 394 -14.63 13.27 25.37
N VAL A 395 -14.07 13.08 26.57
CA VAL A 395 -12.95 12.14 26.80
C VAL A 395 -13.39 10.70 26.56
N LEU A 396 -14.58 10.31 27.01
CA LEU A 396 -15.14 8.97 26.77
C LEU A 396 -15.38 8.72 25.28
N GLU A 397 -15.92 9.70 24.56
CA GLU A 397 -16.06 9.65 23.11
C GLU A 397 -14.68 9.47 22.43
N SER A 398 -13.67 10.20 22.88
CA SER A 398 -12.30 10.10 22.36
C SER A 398 -11.73 8.69 22.49
N ARG A 399 -11.85 8.10 23.68
CA ARG A 399 -11.39 6.74 23.98
C ARG A 399 -12.14 5.72 23.12
N ARG A 400 -13.46 5.88 22.99
CA ARG A 400 -14.31 5.02 22.13
C ARG A 400 -13.85 5.10 20.68
N LEU A 401 -13.72 6.30 20.12
CA LEU A 401 -13.29 6.51 18.74
C LEU A 401 -11.91 5.91 18.50
N TRP A 402 -10.96 6.12 19.41
CA TRP A 402 -9.62 5.55 19.33
C TRP A 402 -9.63 4.02 19.24
N LEU A 403 -10.38 3.35 20.13
CA LEU A 403 -10.54 1.90 20.11
C LEU A 403 -11.26 1.40 18.84
N LEU A 404 -12.27 2.12 18.36
CA LEU A 404 -12.98 1.77 17.13
C LEU A 404 -12.12 1.95 15.88
N ILE A 405 -11.22 2.94 15.85
CA ILE A 405 -10.25 3.12 14.77
C ILE A 405 -9.20 1.99 14.79
N LEU A 406 -8.65 1.66 15.97
CA LEU A 406 -7.76 0.49 16.12
C LEU A 406 -8.44 -0.80 15.67
N ASN A 407 -9.73 -0.96 15.99
CA ASN A 407 -10.53 -2.08 15.51
C ASN A 407 -10.61 -2.13 13.97
N GLN A 408 -10.72 -1.00 13.28
CA GLN A 408 -10.67 -0.97 11.81
C GLN A 408 -9.29 -1.34 11.25
N VAL A 409 -8.20 -0.92 11.90
CA VAL A 409 -6.83 -1.34 11.52
C VAL A 409 -6.66 -2.84 11.71
N ARG A 410 -7.12 -3.37 12.85
CA ARG A 410 -7.15 -4.80 13.12
C ARG A 410 -7.99 -5.55 12.08
N ASP A 411 -9.17 -5.04 11.75
CA ASP A 411 -10.07 -5.65 10.77
C ASP A 411 -9.41 -5.78 9.39
N PHE A 412 -8.75 -4.71 8.95
CA PHE A 412 -8.00 -4.71 7.70
C PHE A 412 -6.90 -5.79 7.71
N ARG A 413 -6.09 -5.82 8.78
CA ARG A 413 -4.98 -6.79 8.91
C ARG A 413 -5.49 -8.23 9.03
N TRP A 414 -6.59 -8.44 9.75
CA TRP A 414 -7.25 -9.74 9.86
C TRP A 414 -7.75 -10.22 8.50
N ARG A 415 -8.43 -9.36 7.74
CA ARG A 415 -8.90 -9.67 6.39
C ARG A 415 -7.74 -9.95 5.44
N HIS A 416 -6.66 -9.17 5.52
CA HIS A 416 -5.45 -9.42 4.75
C HIS A 416 -4.83 -10.78 5.08
N TRP A 417 -4.79 -11.18 6.35
CA TRP A 417 -4.37 -12.52 6.75
C TRP A 417 -5.27 -13.61 6.14
N CYS A 418 -6.59 -13.42 6.16
CA CYS A 418 -7.53 -14.32 5.50
C CYS A 418 -7.28 -14.43 3.99
N PHE A 419 -7.00 -13.33 3.29
CA PHE A 419 -6.59 -13.38 1.89
C PHE A 419 -5.29 -14.16 1.71
N GLY A 420 -4.26 -13.89 2.52
CA GLY A 420 -2.99 -14.63 2.50
C GLY A 420 -3.20 -16.14 2.62
N LYS A 421 -4.11 -16.57 3.50
CA LYS A 421 -4.48 -17.98 3.62
C LYS A 421 -5.12 -18.55 2.35
N GLU A 422 -6.17 -17.91 1.83
CA GLU A 422 -6.96 -18.45 0.72
C GLU A 422 -6.26 -18.35 -0.65
N TYR A 423 -5.53 -17.26 -0.88
CA TYR A 423 -4.86 -16.95 -2.15
C TYR A 423 -3.46 -17.58 -2.23
N ILE A 424 -2.79 -17.79 -1.08
CA ILE A 424 -1.38 -18.24 -1.06
C ILE A 424 -1.23 -19.54 -0.29
N LEU A 425 -1.48 -19.56 1.03
CA LEU A 425 -1.11 -20.71 1.87
C LEU A 425 -1.82 -22.01 1.46
N LYS A 426 -3.08 -21.92 1.01
CA LYS A 426 -3.84 -23.08 0.51
C LYS A 426 -3.50 -23.47 -0.93
N ARG A 427 -2.76 -22.63 -1.66
CA ARG A 427 -2.52 -22.77 -3.11
C ARG A 427 -1.10 -23.17 -3.45
N THR A 428 -0.15 -22.93 -2.54
CA THR A 428 1.27 -23.19 -2.78
C THR A 428 2.04 -23.51 -1.51
N SER A 429 3.12 -24.26 -1.65
CA SER A 429 4.15 -24.48 -0.63
C SER A 429 5.34 -23.54 -0.78
N HIS A 430 5.38 -22.67 -1.80
CA HIS A 430 6.47 -21.72 -2.01
C HIS A 430 6.62 -20.80 -0.79
N PRO A 431 7.80 -20.70 -0.15
CA PRO A 431 7.93 -20.19 1.21
C PRO A 431 7.81 -18.66 1.34
N THR A 432 7.97 -17.92 0.24
CA THR A 432 8.03 -16.45 0.25
C THR A 432 6.85 -15.81 -0.47
N ALA A 433 6.49 -14.62 -0.01
CA ALA A 433 5.56 -13.73 -0.69
C ALA A 433 6.24 -13.10 -1.92
N THR A 434 5.47 -12.40 -2.75
CA THR A 434 5.94 -11.69 -3.94
C THR A 434 7.01 -10.65 -3.61
N GLY A 435 6.81 -9.90 -2.52
CA GLY A 435 7.80 -8.98 -1.94
C GLY A 435 8.97 -9.62 -1.19
N GLY A 436 9.06 -10.96 -1.15
CA GLY A 436 10.18 -11.69 -0.52
C GLY A 436 10.09 -11.85 1.01
N SER A 437 8.95 -11.52 1.63
CA SER A 437 8.73 -11.78 3.06
C SER A 437 8.29 -13.23 3.32
N PRO A 438 8.53 -13.79 4.53
CA PRO A 438 8.00 -15.09 4.92
C PRO A 438 6.45 -15.06 4.96
N ILE A 439 5.79 -15.96 4.22
CA ILE A 439 4.32 -15.91 4.05
C ILE A 439 3.53 -16.20 5.32
N VAL A 440 4.09 -16.97 6.26
CA VAL A 440 3.38 -17.43 7.46
C VAL A 440 3.49 -16.44 8.60
N THR A 441 4.66 -15.84 8.82
CA THR A 441 4.93 -15.04 10.03
C THR A 441 4.83 -13.53 9.81
N TRP A 442 4.92 -13.06 8.55
CA TRP A 442 4.93 -11.63 8.21
C TRP A 442 3.68 -10.86 8.65
N LEU A 443 2.51 -11.27 8.15
CA LEU A 443 1.25 -10.59 8.44
C LEU A 443 0.82 -10.80 9.91
N PRO A 444 0.94 -12.01 10.48
CA PRO A 444 0.56 -12.24 11.88
C PRO A 444 1.37 -11.42 12.87
N ASN A 445 2.67 -11.20 12.66
CA ASN A 445 3.51 -10.37 13.54
C ASN A 445 2.92 -8.95 13.71
N GLN A 446 2.49 -8.33 12.60
CA GLN A 446 1.87 -7.01 12.63
C GLN A 446 0.46 -7.03 13.22
N LEU A 447 -0.30 -8.09 12.97
CA LEU A 447 -1.65 -8.23 13.51
C LEU A 447 -1.65 -8.45 15.03
N GLN A 448 -0.72 -9.27 15.55
CA GLN A 448 -0.53 -9.49 16.97
C GLN A 448 -0.22 -8.18 17.72
N ALA A 449 0.61 -7.31 17.14
CA ALA A 449 0.93 -6.00 17.73
C ALA A 449 -0.32 -5.14 17.95
N VAL A 450 -1.24 -5.10 16.98
CA VAL A 450 -2.50 -4.35 17.09
C VAL A 450 -3.44 -4.98 18.11
N LEU A 451 -3.57 -6.31 18.10
CA LEU A 451 -4.41 -7.04 19.05
C LEU A 451 -3.96 -6.80 20.49
N ALA A 452 -2.65 -6.89 20.76
CA ALA A 452 -2.06 -6.62 22.07
C ALA A 452 -2.26 -5.16 22.50
N GLU A 453 -2.06 -4.21 21.59
CA GLU A 453 -2.24 -2.79 21.89
C GLU A 453 -3.69 -2.45 22.25
N MET A 454 -4.67 -3.05 21.57
CA MET A 454 -6.09 -2.86 21.89
C MET A 454 -6.43 -3.35 23.31
N GLU A 455 -5.91 -4.52 23.72
CA GLU A 455 -6.09 -5.03 25.08
C GLU A 455 -5.43 -4.11 26.12
N ASN A 456 -4.17 -3.71 25.88
CA ASN A 456 -3.44 -2.81 26.76
C ASN A 456 -4.15 -1.47 26.97
N ILE A 457 -4.69 -0.88 25.90
CA ILE A 457 -5.43 0.38 25.98
C ILE A 457 -6.74 0.16 26.75
N TYR A 458 -7.50 -0.89 26.43
CA TYR A 458 -8.78 -1.17 27.08
C TYR A 458 -8.63 -1.34 28.59
N GLU A 459 -7.66 -2.15 29.03
CA GLU A 459 -7.32 -2.31 30.46
C GLU A 459 -6.82 -0.99 31.05
N GLY A 460 -5.94 -0.29 30.32
CA GLY A 460 -5.37 0.98 30.74
C GLY A 460 -6.38 2.07 31.02
N VAL A 461 -7.53 2.09 30.33
CA VAL A 461 -8.61 3.07 30.53
C VAL A 461 -9.75 2.56 31.43
N GLY A 462 -9.50 1.49 32.19
CA GLY A 462 -10.38 0.98 33.25
C GLY A 462 -11.16 -0.29 32.91
N GLY A 463 -10.96 -0.86 31.73
CA GLY A 463 -11.47 -2.18 31.35
C GLY A 463 -12.96 -2.40 31.64
N ASP A 464 -13.30 -3.58 32.14
CA ASP A 464 -14.67 -4.00 32.47
C ASP A 464 -15.25 -3.27 33.71
N GLU A 465 -14.38 -2.66 34.53
CA GLU A 465 -14.77 -1.87 35.70
C GLU A 465 -15.22 -0.45 35.32
N ASN A 466 -14.83 0.02 34.12
CA ASN A 466 -15.25 1.31 33.60
C ASN A 466 -16.62 1.19 32.90
N SER A 467 -17.69 1.42 33.68
CA SER A 467 -19.08 1.41 33.21
C SER A 467 -19.35 2.41 32.06
N HIS A 468 -18.44 3.35 31.81
CA HIS A 468 -18.60 4.42 30.82
C HIS A 468 -18.06 4.09 29.42
N LEU A 469 -17.33 2.97 29.23
CA LEU A 469 -17.03 2.51 27.87
C LEU A 469 -18.29 1.94 27.22
N SER A 470 -18.54 2.30 25.96
CA SER A 470 -19.75 1.86 25.24
C SER A 470 -19.78 0.34 25.09
N LYS A 471 -21.00 -0.22 25.02
CA LYS A 471 -21.22 -1.66 24.74
C LYS A 471 -20.41 -2.15 23.53
N ASP A 472 -20.37 -1.34 22.46
CA ASP A 472 -19.62 -1.62 21.24
C ASP A 472 -18.11 -1.88 21.50
N CYS A 473 -17.49 -1.15 22.44
CA CYS A 473 -16.07 -1.33 22.76
C CYS A 473 -15.83 -2.69 23.42
N ARG A 474 -16.74 -3.13 24.30
CA ARG A 474 -16.66 -4.45 24.94
C ARG A 474 -16.77 -5.57 23.92
N GLU A 475 -17.76 -5.48 23.03
CA GLU A 475 -17.96 -6.47 21.96
C GLU A 475 -16.74 -6.55 21.03
N VAL A 476 -16.09 -5.42 20.74
CA VAL A 476 -14.83 -5.36 19.99
C VAL A 476 -13.68 -6.06 20.71
N ILE A 477 -13.51 -5.84 22.01
CA ILE A 477 -12.42 -6.44 22.78
C ILE A 477 -12.61 -7.95 22.96
N ASP A 478 -13.85 -8.41 23.14
CA ASP A 478 -14.16 -9.84 23.13
C ASP A 478 -13.79 -10.50 21.79
N LEU A 479 -14.03 -9.80 20.67
CA LEU A 479 -13.58 -10.25 19.35
C LEU A 479 -12.05 -10.27 19.23
N VAL A 480 -11.36 -9.25 19.73
CA VAL A 480 -9.89 -9.17 19.77
C VAL A 480 -9.29 -10.37 20.50
N ARG A 481 -9.76 -10.66 21.73
CA ARG A 481 -9.31 -11.80 22.54
C ARG A 481 -9.49 -13.12 21.80
N ARG A 482 -10.65 -13.34 21.18
CA ARG A 482 -10.91 -14.55 20.35
C ARG A 482 -9.99 -14.64 19.14
N GLN A 483 -9.78 -13.53 18.43
CA GLN A 483 -8.92 -13.49 17.25
C GLN A 483 -7.45 -13.70 17.59
N LYS A 484 -6.98 -13.20 18.73
CA LYS A 484 -5.62 -13.42 19.24
C LYS A 484 -5.33 -14.92 19.42
N GLU A 485 -6.23 -15.63 20.10
CA GLU A 485 -6.11 -17.08 20.30
C GLU A 485 -6.22 -17.87 18.99
N MET A 486 -7.15 -17.48 18.11
CA MET A 486 -7.30 -18.10 16.80
C MET A 486 -6.04 -17.91 15.93
N LEU A 487 -5.50 -16.69 15.87
CA LEU A 487 -4.31 -16.37 15.09
C LEU A 487 -3.12 -17.18 15.56
N LYS A 488 -2.91 -17.27 16.88
CA LYS A 488 -1.82 -18.07 17.46
C LYS A 488 -1.88 -19.52 16.98
N LYS A 489 -3.03 -20.17 17.13
CA LYS A 489 -3.24 -21.56 16.68
C LYS A 489 -3.06 -21.74 15.17
N GLU A 490 -3.54 -20.78 14.38
CA GLU A 490 -3.38 -20.83 12.92
C GLU A 490 -1.91 -20.70 12.51
N VAL A 491 -1.15 -19.78 13.12
CA VAL A 491 0.28 -19.60 12.85
C VAL A 491 1.07 -20.83 13.24
N GLU A 492 0.86 -21.36 14.45
CA GLU A 492 1.50 -22.60 14.92
C GLU A 492 1.28 -23.74 13.92
N LYS A 493 0.03 -23.97 13.52
CA LYS A 493 -0.32 -24.98 12.51
C LYS A 493 0.42 -24.77 11.18
N TYR A 494 0.38 -23.55 10.61
CA TYR A 494 1.00 -23.30 9.31
C TYR A 494 2.52 -23.35 9.35
N CYS A 495 3.13 -23.00 10.49
CA CYS A 495 4.55 -23.14 10.76
C CYS A 495 4.96 -24.61 10.82
N GLU A 496 4.23 -25.44 11.56
CA GLU A 496 4.44 -26.90 11.64
C GLU A 496 4.33 -27.58 10.27
N GLU A 497 3.26 -27.28 9.50
CA GLU A 497 3.06 -27.82 8.15
C GLU A 497 4.23 -27.51 7.19
N ARG A 498 5.00 -26.46 7.46
CA ARG A 498 6.08 -25.97 6.59
C ARG A 498 7.48 -26.14 7.19
N GLY A 499 7.59 -26.74 8.38
CA GLY A 499 8.87 -26.92 9.07
C GLY A 499 9.59 -25.62 9.39
N VAL A 500 8.87 -24.53 9.64
CA VAL A 500 9.43 -23.23 10.05
C VAL A 500 9.04 -22.94 11.50
N PRO A 501 9.90 -22.26 12.30
CA PRO A 501 9.57 -21.94 13.68
C PRO A 501 8.41 -20.94 13.75
N ALA A 502 7.50 -21.15 14.70
CA ALA A 502 6.56 -20.12 15.12
C ALA A 502 7.33 -19.07 15.95
N SER A 503 7.32 -17.82 15.51
CA SER A 503 7.94 -16.68 16.20
C SER A 503 6.93 -15.93 17.05
#